data_AF-A0A0C2NE01-F1
#
_entry.id   AF-A0A0C2NE01-F1
#
_cell.length_a   1.000
_cell.length_b   1.000
_cell.length_c   1.000
_cell.angle_alpha   90.00
_cell.angle_beta   90.00
_cell.angle_gamma   90.00
#
_symmetry.space_group_name_H-M   'P 1'
#
loop_
_entity.id
_entity.type
_entity.pdbx_description
1 polymer ?
#
loop_
_entity_poly.entity_id
_entity_poly.type
_entity_poly.pdbx_seq_one_letter_code
_entity_poly.pdbx_strand_id
1 'polypeptide(L)'
;MILAICFVPIPDICFAFEQLLFSDFFVNDAEILNCLSDYFEDFYIGRILRLNTRRPPLFPHSLWNCYDATINNNGRTNNSVEGWHNGFARFINCHHPDIFKFLEFLKSSQNLNEVKITQLQSGMVVSVERNRYKDHNQRLANICNTYRRENIIRYLRNIAYNITI
;
A
#
# COMPACT_ATOMS: atom_id res chain seq x y z
N MET A 1 -5.63 9.90 -10.99
CA MET A 1 -4.14 9.79 -11.06
C MET A 1 -3.43 10.08 -9.73
N ILE A 2 -3.93 10.96 -8.85
CA ILE A 2 -3.28 11.25 -7.53
C ILE A 2 -2.91 9.99 -6.74
N LEU A 3 -3.80 8.99 -6.66
CA LEU A 3 -3.52 7.76 -5.90
C LEU A 3 -2.34 6.94 -6.43
N ALA A 4 -1.94 7.14 -7.69
CA ALA A 4 -0.76 6.49 -8.24
C ALA A 4 0.55 6.96 -7.59
N ILE A 5 0.53 8.12 -6.90
CA ILE A 5 1.68 8.66 -6.16
C ILE A 5 2.10 7.70 -5.03
N CYS A 6 1.19 6.89 -4.48
CA CYS A 6 1.53 5.84 -3.51
C CYS A 6 2.54 4.84 -4.06
N PHE A 7 2.69 4.73 -5.38
CA PHE A 7 3.63 3.84 -6.05
C PHE A 7 4.84 4.61 -6.61
N VAL A 8 5.20 5.76 -6.05
CA VAL A 8 6.44 6.49 -6.41
C VAL A 8 7.48 6.26 -5.32
N PRO A 9 8.79 6.15 -5.63
CA PRO A 9 9.82 6.14 -4.60
C PRO A 9 9.68 7.34 -3.66
N ILE A 10 9.84 7.13 -2.36
CA ILE A 10 9.64 8.16 -1.34
C ILE A 10 10.38 9.48 -1.65
N PRO A 11 11.65 9.47 -2.11
CA PRO A 11 12.37 10.71 -2.44
C PRO A 11 11.72 11.55 -3.54
N ASP A 12 10.96 10.93 -4.44
CA ASP A 12 10.39 11.58 -5.63
C ASP A 12 8.89 11.87 -5.48
N ILE A 13 8.27 11.62 -4.33
CA ILE A 13 6.83 11.85 -4.09
C ILE A 13 6.43 13.32 -4.33
N CYS A 14 7.14 14.26 -3.71
CA CYS A 14 6.84 15.68 -3.85
C CYS A 14 6.98 16.14 -5.30
N PHE A 15 8.06 15.69 -5.96
CA PHE A 15 8.30 15.97 -7.38
C PHE A 15 7.17 15.40 -8.25
N ALA A 16 6.76 14.15 -8.02
CA ALA A 16 5.69 13.53 -8.78
C ALA A 16 4.34 14.25 -8.60
N PHE A 17 4.03 14.70 -7.38
CA PHE A 17 2.84 15.49 -7.10
C PHE A 17 2.86 16.83 -7.85
N GLU A 18 3.95 17.59 -7.76
CA GLU A 18 4.11 18.85 -8.47
C GLU A 18 3.96 18.67 -10.00
N GLN A 19 4.66 17.69 -10.57
CA GLN A 19 4.55 17.40 -12.01
C GLN A 19 3.11 17.04 -12.40
N LEU A 20 2.40 16.31 -11.53
CA LEU A 20 1.02 15.94 -11.76
C LEU A 20 0.10 17.17 -11.81
N LEU A 21 0.29 18.14 -10.92
CA LEU A 21 -0.48 19.40 -10.93
C LEU A 21 -0.26 20.21 -12.21
N PHE A 22 0.95 20.17 -12.79
CA PHE A 22 1.26 20.84 -14.06
C PHE A 22 0.81 20.06 -15.31
N SER A 23 0.29 18.84 -15.16
CA SER A 23 -0.13 18.03 -16.31
C SER A 23 -1.46 18.50 -16.89
N ASP A 24 -1.66 18.30 -18.19
CA ASP A 24 -2.91 18.62 -18.88
C ASP A 24 -4.15 18.02 -18.19
N PHE A 25 -3.99 16.85 -17.56
CA PHE A 25 -5.06 16.19 -16.81
C PHE A 25 -5.55 17.03 -15.61
N PHE A 26 -4.65 17.70 -14.88
CA PHE A 26 -5.04 18.55 -13.76
C PHE A 26 -5.46 19.95 -14.20
N VAL A 27 -4.75 20.51 -15.18
CA VAL A 27 -5.03 21.88 -15.65
C VAL A 27 -6.40 21.98 -16.32
N ASN A 28 -6.79 20.99 -17.13
CA ASN A 28 -8.07 21.02 -17.85
C ASN A 28 -9.28 20.81 -16.93
N ASP A 29 -9.12 20.09 -15.82
CA ASP A 29 -10.19 19.75 -14.87
C ASP A 29 -10.00 20.43 -13.50
N ALA A 30 -9.27 21.56 -13.48
CA ALA A 30 -8.82 22.22 -12.24
C ALA A 30 -9.99 22.58 -11.31
N GLU A 31 -11.12 23.03 -11.84
CA GLU A 31 -12.30 23.40 -11.04
C GLU A 31 -12.80 22.24 -10.16
N ILE A 32 -12.69 21.00 -10.64
CA ILE A 32 -13.13 19.81 -9.91
C ILE A 32 -12.00 19.29 -9.02
N LEU A 33 -10.76 19.33 -9.52
CA LEU A 33 -9.62 18.67 -8.90
C LEU A 33 -8.88 19.51 -7.86
N ASN A 34 -9.09 20.83 -7.82
CA ASN A 34 -8.40 21.72 -6.87
C ASN A 34 -8.69 21.36 -5.42
N CYS A 35 -9.96 21.14 -5.06
CA CYS A 35 -10.34 20.78 -3.68
C CYS A 35 -9.65 19.48 -3.22
N LEU A 36 -9.61 18.48 -4.10
CA LEU A 36 -8.91 17.22 -3.82
C LEU A 36 -7.40 17.41 -3.72
N SER A 37 -6.82 18.25 -4.58
CA SER A 37 -5.38 18.52 -4.62
C SER A 37 -4.92 19.30 -3.40
N ASP A 38 -5.67 20.33 -2.99
CA ASP A 38 -5.43 21.11 -1.77
C ASP A 38 -5.47 20.21 -0.54
N TYR A 39 -6.51 19.37 -0.43
CA TYR A 39 -6.60 18.39 0.64
C TYR A 39 -5.40 17.42 0.62
N PHE A 40 -5.06 16.87 -0.55
CA PHE A 40 -3.94 15.93 -0.63
C PHE A 40 -2.61 16.60 -0.26
N GLU A 41 -2.41 17.85 -0.69
CA GLU A 41 -1.21 18.62 -0.36
C GLU A 41 -1.14 18.93 1.14
N ASP A 42 -2.25 19.33 1.78
CA ASP A 42 -2.25 19.67 3.21
C ASP A 42 -1.93 18.49 4.12
N PHE A 43 -2.43 17.30 3.77
CA PHE A 43 -2.37 16.14 4.65
C PHE A 43 -1.24 15.16 4.31
N TYR A 44 -0.92 14.97 3.02
CA TYR A 44 -0.06 13.86 2.57
C TYR A 44 1.26 14.32 1.94
N ILE A 45 1.36 15.55 1.41
CA ILE A 45 2.59 16.07 0.78
C ILE A 45 3.26 17.17 1.64
N GLY A 46 2.46 18.04 2.25
CA GLY A 46 2.86 19.22 3.02
C GLY A 46 3.12 20.44 2.14
N ARG A 47 2.49 21.60 2.41
CA ARG A 47 2.66 22.81 1.57
C ARG A 47 4.06 23.43 1.63
N ILE A 48 4.43 24.12 0.54
CA ILE A 48 5.62 24.99 0.51
C ILE A 48 5.34 26.26 1.31
N LEU A 49 6.24 26.59 2.25
CA LEU A 49 6.21 27.78 3.09
C LEU A 49 7.03 28.92 2.47
N ARG A 50 7.02 30.07 3.14
CA ARG A 50 7.94 31.18 2.82
C ARG A 50 9.39 30.68 2.88
N LEU A 51 10.22 31.11 1.93
CA LEU A 51 11.62 30.68 1.73
C LEU A 51 11.81 29.29 1.09
N ASN A 52 10.80 28.77 0.39
CA ASN A 52 10.89 27.52 -0.38
C ASN A 52 11.18 26.27 0.49
N THR A 53 10.79 26.31 1.76
CA THR A 53 10.87 25.16 2.68
C THR A 53 9.54 24.44 2.70
N ARG A 54 9.54 23.10 2.64
CA ARG A 54 8.29 22.31 2.69
C ARG A 54 7.95 21.96 4.13
N ARG A 55 6.70 22.21 4.53
CA ARG A 55 6.17 21.75 5.82
C ARG A 55 6.12 20.21 5.82
N PRO A 56 6.45 19.51 6.92
CA PRO A 56 6.23 18.07 6.99
C PRO A 56 4.73 17.75 6.85
N PRO A 57 4.35 16.71 6.08
CA PRO A 57 2.96 16.30 5.95
C PRO A 57 2.42 15.79 7.29
N LEU A 58 1.10 15.88 7.48
CA LEU A 58 0.45 15.30 8.67
C LEU A 58 0.63 13.79 8.71
N PHE A 59 0.52 13.14 7.55
CA PHE A 59 0.77 11.71 7.37
C PHE A 59 2.10 11.49 6.66
N PRO A 60 3.12 10.96 7.37
CA PRO A 60 4.43 10.71 6.78
C PRO A 60 4.35 9.82 5.54
N HIS A 61 5.18 10.08 4.53
CA HIS A 61 5.20 9.31 3.28
C HIS A 61 5.35 7.79 3.51
N SER A 62 6.18 7.39 4.47
CA SER A 62 6.43 5.99 4.81
C SER A 62 5.18 5.24 5.32
N LEU A 63 4.16 5.97 5.78
CA LEU A 63 2.93 5.37 6.31
C LEU A 63 2.00 4.87 5.20
N TRP A 64 1.97 5.55 4.05
CA TRP A 64 1.01 5.30 2.97
C TRP A 64 1.66 4.88 1.65
N ASN A 65 2.99 4.95 1.55
CA ASN A 65 3.72 4.53 0.37
C ASN A 65 3.64 3.00 0.19
N CYS A 66 3.47 2.58 -1.06
CA CYS A 66 3.34 1.20 -1.50
C CYS A 66 4.47 0.78 -2.45
N TYR A 67 5.42 1.65 -2.78
CA TYR A 67 6.43 1.37 -3.81
C TYR A 67 7.31 0.18 -3.43
N ASP A 68 8.00 0.28 -2.27
CA ASP A 68 8.90 -0.77 -1.79
C ASP A 68 8.15 -2.09 -1.53
N ALA A 69 6.93 -2.00 -0.98
CA ALA A 69 6.10 -3.18 -0.80
C ALA A 69 5.76 -3.86 -2.14
N THR A 70 5.51 -3.08 -3.19
CA THR A 70 5.14 -3.60 -4.52
C THR A 70 6.33 -4.24 -5.23
N ILE A 71 7.50 -3.63 -5.23
CA ILE A 71 8.69 -4.18 -5.90
C ILE A 71 9.20 -5.45 -5.19
N ASN A 72 9.05 -5.53 -3.86
CA ASN A 72 9.45 -6.68 -3.07
C ASN A 72 8.36 -7.77 -2.98
N ASN A 73 7.23 -7.59 -3.68
CA ASN A 73 6.08 -8.49 -3.64
C ASN A 73 5.55 -8.76 -2.22
N ASN A 74 5.62 -7.73 -1.36
CA ASN A 74 5.07 -7.73 -0.01
C ASN A 74 3.60 -7.30 0.00
N GLY A 75 2.89 -7.64 1.07
CA GLY A 75 1.52 -7.17 1.30
C GLY A 75 1.48 -5.64 1.41
N ARG A 76 0.63 -5.00 0.61
CA ARG A 76 0.38 -3.54 0.66
C ARG A 76 -0.65 -3.14 1.72
N THR A 77 -1.47 -4.09 2.16
CA THR A 77 -2.52 -3.88 3.15
C THR A 77 -2.31 -4.79 4.34
N ASN A 78 -3.03 -4.51 5.41
CA ASN A 78 -3.10 -5.30 6.64
C ASN A 78 -3.97 -6.58 6.49
N ASN A 79 -4.36 -7.01 5.28
CA ASN A 79 -5.27 -8.15 5.06
C ASN A 79 -4.85 -9.43 5.81
N SER A 80 -3.54 -9.71 5.87
CA SER A 80 -3.03 -10.88 6.60
C SER A 80 -3.27 -10.77 8.11
N VAL A 81 -3.13 -9.56 8.65
CA VAL A 81 -3.38 -9.26 10.07
C VAL A 81 -4.88 -9.32 10.35
N GLU A 82 -5.71 -8.73 9.50
CA GLU A 82 -7.18 -8.84 9.58
C GLU A 82 -7.66 -10.29 9.50
N GLY A 83 -7.08 -11.08 8.59
CA GLY A 83 -7.33 -12.51 8.47
C GLY A 83 -6.99 -13.27 9.75
N TRP A 84 -5.86 -12.93 10.39
CA TRP A 84 -5.48 -13.49 11.69
C TRP A 84 -6.47 -13.10 12.79
N HIS A 85 -6.82 -11.81 12.90
CA HIS A 85 -7.80 -11.33 13.90
C HIS A 85 -9.18 -11.96 13.70
N ASN A 86 -9.61 -12.16 12.46
CA ASN A 86 -10.85 -12.86 12.15
C ASN A 86 -10.79 -14.33 12.58
N GLY A 87 -9.68 -15.03 12.27
CA GLY A 87 -9.45 -16.38 12.76
C GLY A 87 -9.47 -16.47 14.29
N PHE A 88 -8.84 -15.51 14.97
CA PHE A 88 -8.87 -15.38 16.42
C PHE A 88 -10.28 -15.20 16.96
N ALA A 89 -11.02 -14.21 16.45
CA ALA A 89 -12.38 -13.93 16.88
C ALA A 89 -13.31 -15.14 16.68
N ARG A 90 -13.16 -15.87 15.57
CA ARG A 90 -13.91 -17.09 15.28
C ARG A 90 -13.54 -18.26 16.18
N PHE A 91 -12.27 -18.41 16.54
CA PHE A 91 -11.84 -19.46 17.47
C PHE A 91 -12.35 -19.19 18.89
N ILE A 92 -12.19 -17.95 19.35
CA ILE A 92 -12.64 -17.54 20.68
C ILE A 92 -14.16 -17.62 20.76
N ASN A 93 -14.90 -17.17 19.75
CA ASN A 93 -16.36 -17.28 19.67
C ASN A 93 -17.08 -16.88 20.98
N CYS A 94 -16.58 -15.86 21.67
CA CYS A 94 -17.20 -15.28 22.85
C CYS A 94 -16.71 -13.84 23.07
N HIS A 95 -17.51 -13.02 23.77
CA HIS A 95 -17.19 -11.61 24.02
C HIS A 95 -16.13 -11.40 25.09
N HIS A 96 -16.07 -12.29 26.09
CA HIS A 96 -15.15 -12.21 27.22
C HIS A 96 -14.50 -13.58 27.44
N PRO A 97 -13.46 -13.93 26.68
CA PRO A 97 -12.70 -15.15 26.94
C PRO A 97 -11.95 -15.07 28.27
N ASP A 98 -11.89 -16.18 28.99
CA ASP A 98 -10.90 -16.33 30.05
C ASP A 98 -9.49 -16.50 29.46
N ILE A 99 -8.49 -16.36 30.33
CA ILE A 99 -7.08 -16.46 29.95
C ILE A 99 -6.73 -17.86 29.40
N PHE A 100 -7.41 -18.92 29.85
CA PHE A 100 -7.11 -20.28 29.42
C PHE A 100 -7.54 -20.49 27.97
N LYS A 101 -8.74 -20.02 27.60
CA LYS A 101 -9.23 -20.07 26.22
C LYS A 101 -8.36 -19.25 25.27
N PHE A 102 -7.84 -18.12 25.72
CA PHE A 102 -6.85 -17.35 24.98
C PHE A 102 -5.54 -18.13 24.78
N LEU A 103 -5.02 -18.78 25.83
CA LEU A 103 -3.81 -19.60 25.74
C LEU A 103 -3.99 -20.80 24.80
N GLU A 104 -5.15 -21.45 24.80
CA GLU A 104 -5.44 -22.55 23.87
C GLU A 104 -5.45 -22.09 22.42
N PHE A 105 -5.97 -20.89 22.13
CA PHE A 105 -5.83 -20.30 20.80
C PHE A 105 -4.36 -20.09 20.42
N LEU A 106 -3.56 -19.51 21.32
CA LEU A 106 -2.15 -19.25 21.04
C LEU A 106 -1.38 -20.54 20.76
N LYS A 107 -1.61 -21.60 21.54
CA LYS A 107 -1.02 -22.93 21.29
C LYS A 107 -1.42 -23.48 19.93
N SER A 108 -2.71 -23.39 19.59
CA SER A 108 -3.21 -23.85 18.28
C SER A 108 -2.60 -23.05 17.12
N SER A 109 -2.54 -21.71 17.24
CA SER A 109 -1.92 -20.84 16.25
C SER A 109 -0.42 -21.10 16.10
N GLN A 110 0.29 -21.37 17.19
CA GLN A 110 1.71 -21.74 17.18
C GLN A 110 1.92 -23.06 16.42
N ASN A 111 1.17 -24.11 16.78
CA ASN A 111 1.26 -25.41 16.13
C ASN A 111 1.00 -25.31 14.61
N LEU A 112 -0.03 -24.55 14.21
CA LEU A 112 -0.31 -24.33 12.79
C LEU A 112 0.84 -23.59 12.08
N ASN A 113 1.47 -22.61 12.73
CA ASN A 113 2.59 -21.89 12.15
C ASN A 113 3.85 -22.76 12.05
N GLU A 114 4.15 -23.61 13.03
CA GLU A 114 5.28 -24.54 13.00
C GLU A 114 5.15 -25.54 11.84
N VAL A 115 3.94 -26.05 11.61
CA VAL A 115 3.65 -26.89 10.43
C VAL A 115 3.95 -26.12 9.15
N LYS A 116 3.45 -24.88 9.01
CA LYS A 116 3.70 -24.06 7.83
C LYS A 116 5.19 -23.78 7.62
N ILE A 117 5.93 -23.44 8.67
CA ILE A 117 7.38 -23.20 8.63
C ILE A 117 8.10 -24.47 8.16
N THR A 118 7.77 -25.62 8.73
CA THR A 118 8.37 -26.91 8.36
C THR A 118 8.12 -27.24 6.89
N GLN A 119 6.90 -27.01 6.41
CA GLN A 119 6.55 -27.20 5.00
C GLN A 119 7.35 -26.27 4.07
N LEU A 120 7.49 -24.98 4.42
CA LEU A 120 8.31 -24.03 3.66
C LEU A 120 9.79 -24.43 3.65
N GLN A 121 10.34 -24.84 4.79
CA GLN A 121 11.73 -25.33 4.90
C GLN A 121 11.96 -26.60 4.07
N SER A 122 10.92 -27.42 3.91
CA SER A 122 10.93 -28.60 3.04
C SER A 122 10.72 -28.26 1.55
N GLY A 123 10.64 -26.98 1.20
CA GLY A 123 10.43 -26.50 -0.17
C GLY A 123 8.99 -26.63 -0.67
N MET A 124 8.02 -26.92 0.21
CA MET A 124 6.62 -27.01 -0.18
C MET A 124 5.96 -25.63 -0.25
N VAL A 125 4.99 -25.49 -1.15
CA VAL A 125 4.16 -24.29 -1.28
C VAL A 125 2.98 -24.38 -0.31
N VAL A 126 2.97 -23.51 0.70
CA VAL A 126 2.00 -23.56 1.81
C VAL A 126 0.71 -22.78 1.53
N SER A 127 0.78 -21.75 0.68
CA SER A 127 -0.41 -20.96 0.31
C SER A 127 -0.37 -20.56 -1.16
N VAL A 128 -1.45 -20.86 -1.88
CA VAL A 128 -1.64 -20.42 -3.26
C VAL A 128 -2.54 -19.19 -3.24
N GLU A 129 -1.96 -18.02 -3.47
CA GLU A 129 -2.73 -16.82 -3.75
C GLU A 129 -3.56 -17.04 -5.04
N ARG A 130 -4.81 -16.54 -5.06
CA ARG A 130 -5.66 -16.68 -6.26
C ARG A 130 -4.98 -15.99 -7.45
N ASN A 131 -5.03 -16.62 -8.62
CA ASN A 131 -4.36 -16.14 -9.84
C ASN A 131 -4.66 -14.66 -10.15
N ARG A 132 -5.91 -14.22 -9.99
CA ARG A 132 -6.29 -12.81 -10.19
C ARG A 132 -5.44 -11.81 -9.40
N TYR A 133 -5.07 -12.15 -8.16
CA TYR A 133 -4.29 -11.28 -7.28
C TYR A 133 -2.81 -11.36 -7.62
N LYS A 134 -2.30 -12.57 -7.91
CA LYS A 134 -0.94 -12.77 -8.42
C LYS A 134 -0.71 -11.96 -9.69
N ASP A 135 -1.60 -12.07 -10.67
CA ASP A 135 -1.50 -11.38 -11.96
C ASP A 135 -1.60 -9.86 -11.79
N HIS A 136 -2.44 -9.39 -10.88
CA HIS A 136 -2.55 -7.97 -10.55
C HIS A 136 -1.28 -7.44 -9.85
N ASN A 137 -0.77 -8.16 -8.85
CA ASN A 137 0.47 -7.82 -8.14
C ASN A 137 1.66 -7.79 -9.10
N GLN A 138 1.77 -8.79 -9.97
CA GLN A 138 2.82 -8.86 -10.98
C GLN A 138 2.73 -7.70 -11.97
N ARG A 139 1.53 -7.33 -12.44
CA ARG A 139 1.36 -6.16 -13.31
C ARG A 139 1.82 -4.87 -12.64
N LEU A 140 1.43 -4.64 -11.39
CA LEU A 140 1.86 -3.45 -10.63
C LEU A 140 3.38 -3.45 -10.40
N ALA A 141 3.96 -4.60 -10.02
CA ALA A 141 5.41 -4.75 -9.85
C ALA A 141 6.17 -4.48 -11.15
N ASN A 142 5.69 -5.00 -12.28
CA ASN A 142 6.29 -4.75 -13.59
C ASN A 142 6.31 -3.25 -13.91
N ILE A 143 5.21 -2.53 -13.63
CA ILE A 143 5.16 -1.08 -13.85
C ILE A 143 6.13 -0.37 -12.89
N CYS A 144 6.10 -0.69 -11.59
CA CYS A 144 7.00 -0.08 -10.59
C CYS A 144 8.48 -0.25 -10.93
N ASN A 145 8.87 -1.39 -11.46
CA ASN A 145 10.25 -1.66 -11.91
C ASN A 145 10.67 -0.85 -13.15
N THR A 146 9.71 -0.29 -13.90
CA THR A 146 9.99 0.61 -15.04
C THR A 146 10.06 2.08 -14.64
N TYR A 147 9.98 2.39 -13.34
CA TYR A 147 9.99 3.76 -12.84
C TYR A 147 11.20 4.55 -13.37
N ARG A 148 10.92 5.71 -13.95
CA ARG A 148 11.91 6.68 -14.41
C ARG A 148 11.39 8.08 -14.15
N ARG A 149 12.20 8.92 -13.51
CA ARG A 149 11.81 10.27 -13.08
C ARG A 149 11.41 11.15 -14.26
N GLU A 150 12.04 10.99 -15.42
CA GLU A 150 11.78 11.78 -16.63
C GLU A 150 10.40 11.51 -17.25
N ASN A 151 9.82 10.34 -16.97
CA ASN A 151 8.54 9.90 -17.54
C ASN A 151 7.43 9.78 -16.49
N ILE A 152 7.52 10.56 -15.42
CA ILE A 152 6.67 10.43 -14.23
C ILE A 152 5.16 10.48 -14.55
N ILE A 153 4.71 11.35 -15.45
CA ILE A 153 3.28 11.46 -15.79
C ILE A 153 2.78 10.20 -16.50
N ARG A 154 3.56 9.66 -17.44
CA ARG A 154 3.24 8.40 -18.11
C ARG A 154 3.23 7.24 -17.11
N TYR A 155 4.19 7.21 -16.19
CA TYR A 155 4.26 6.23 -15.12
C TYR A 155 3.00 6.26 -14.23
N LEU A 156 2.64 7.44 -13.72
CA LEU A 156 1.46 7.63 -12.86
C LEU A 156 0.17 7.22 -13.59
N ARG A 157 0.07 7.51 -14.89
CA ARG A 157 -1.08 7.09 -15.71
C ARG A 157 -1.15 5.56 -15.82
N ASN A 158 -0.04 4.89 -16.10
CA ASN A 158 0.01 3.43 -16.20
C ASN A 158 -0.36 2.75 -14.88
N ILE A 159 0.12 3.27 -13.75
CA ILE A 159 -0.26 2.81 -12.42
C ILE A 159 -1.76 3.03 -12.20
N ALA A 160 -2.28 4.22 -12.51
CA ALA A 160 -3.69 4.55 -12.30
C ALA A 160 -4.64 3.62 -13.08
N TYR A 161 -4.29 3.17 -14.29
CA TYR A 161 -5.08 2.17 -15.03
C TYR A 161 -5.11 0.79 -14.37
N ASN A 162 -4.17 0.50 -13.48
CA ASN A 162 -4.09 -0.78 -12.80
C ASN A 162 -4.60 -0.72 -11.36
N ILE A 163 -4.88 0.46 -10.81
CA ILE A 163 -5.52 0.62 -9.50
C ILE A 163 -7.03 0.74 -9.72
N THR A 164 -7.76 -0.35 -9.49
CA THR A 164 -9.21 -0.32 -9.32
C THR A 164 -9.54 -0.10 -7.84
N ILE A 165 -10.32 0.94 -7.55
CA ILE A 165 -10.93 1.21 -6.24
C ILE A 165 -12.28 0.50 -6.17
#